data_AF-A0AAP9MBW0-F1
#
_entry.id   AF-A0AAP9MBW0-F1
#
_cell.length_a   1.000
_cell.length_b   1.000
_cell.length_c   1.000
_cell.angle_alpha   90.00
_cell.angle_beta   90.00
_cell.angle_gamma   90.00
#
_symmetry.space_group_name_H-M   'P 1'
#
loop_
_entity.id
_entity.type
_entity.pdbx_description
1 polymer ?
#
loop_
_entity_poly.entity_id
_entity_poly.type
_entity_poly.pdbx_seq_one_letter_code
_entity_poly.pdbx_strand_id
1 'polypeptide(L)'
;MNFIEKHTKKVALILCLATAGTAVTTVYAATNADGWHGTGADRIYKEEGAVKTSSWLFDESGSFYLDADGHPIISEWKTINGSVYYFDSEGHRVNGKQVIDGHEYQFQKSGVLLTGWNQTKTSYYSEFGEKLNGLQTIDEKQYLFDKDGNIVSGWQTVDGKKLYFKKDGSLATAKTEIDGKTYNFSSDGSLQSGWVKKDGEKYYYDKYGFMTKGWKTIDGKKYYFNRKGQAATSTKYAGYKFDKNGVAKKIKEKKKEETTESNENVQSTRTAGNSSAAASSSSSSSSANLNPAGSGSNSSAAGIAASMVGSPYVWGGSSPAGFDCSGLTSYAYAQAGISIPRTAGGQASVGSAVSYGNMQPGDLIVWSGGAHVSIYVGGGQMVHATNPSTGVITSSVSFWSNNSGQSITAIRRP
;
A
#
# COMPACT_ATOMS: atom_id res chain seq x y z
N MET A 1 75.95 -15.81 85.49
CA MET A 1 75.67 -15.53 84.05
C MET A 1 74.91 -16.70 83.42
N ASN A 2 73.64 -16.96 83.77
CA ASN A 2 72.87 -18.05 83.13
C ASN A 2 71.34 -17.89 83.13
N PHE A 3 70.82 -16.70 83.44
CA PHE A 3 69.37 -16.44 83.38
C PHE A 3 68.96 -15.62 82.14
N ILE A 4 69.84 -14.71 81.68
CA ILE A 4 69.52 -13.82 80.55
C ILE A 4 69.65 -14.55 79.20
N GLU A 5 70.64 -15.44 79.00
CA GLU A 5 70.81 -16.15 77.72
C GLU A 5 69.70 -17.18 77.42
N LYS A 6 69.12 -17.81 78.44
CA LYS A 6 68.10 -18.87 78.26
C LYS A 6 66.73 -18.33 77.84
N HIS A 7 66.46 -17.04 78.12
CA HIS A 7 65.21 -16.39 77.78
C HIS A 7 65.30 -15.45 76.57
N THR A 8 66.50 -14.99 76.19
CA THR A 8 66.70 -14.10 75.04
C THR A 8 66.37 -14.78 73.70
N LYS A 9 66.68 -16.08 73.53
CA LYS A 9 66.29 -16.85 72.32
C LYS A 9 64.78 -17.07 72.20
N LYS A 10 64.05 -17.18 73.33
CA LYS A 10 62.59 -17.33 73.33
C LYS A 10 61.87 -16.00 73.10
N VAL A 11 62.40 -14.90 73.65
CA VAL A 11 61.86 -13.55 73.44
C VAL A 11 62.10 -13.07 72.00
N ALA A 12 63.26 -13.38 71.40
CA ALA A 12 63.54 -13.07 70.00
C ALA A 12 62.65 -13.87 69.03
N LEU A 13 62.37 -15.15 69.31
CA LEU A 13 61.44 -15.98 68.52
C LEU A 13 59.99 -15.48 68.63
N ILE A 14 59.56 -15.04 69.83
CA ILE A 14 58.22 -14.49 70.06
C ILE A 14 58.05 -13.10 69.41
N LEU A 15 59.08 -12.23 69.44
CA LEU A 15 59.03 -10.95 68.71
C LEU A 15 59.02 -11.15 67.20
N CYS A 16 59.77 -12.12 66.67
CA CYS A 16 59.81 -12.43 65.24
C CYS A 16 58.49 -13.07 64.75
N LEU A 17 57.83 -13.88 65.59
CA LEU A 17 56.49 -14.43 65.32
C LEU A 17 55.38 -13.38 65.47
N ALA A 18 55.52 -12.40 66.36
CA ALA A 18 54.57 -11.30 66.49
C ALA A 18 54.64 -10.35 65.29
N THR A 19 55.83 -10.00 64.80
CA THR A 19 56.00 -9.19 63.59
C THR A 19 55.64 -9.95 62.32
N ALA A 20 55.92 -11.26 62.26
CA ALA A 20 55.47 -12.12 61.16
C ALA A 20 53.95 -12.32 61.19
N GLY A 21 53.32 -12.46 62.36
CA GLY A 21 51.87 -12.56 62.49
C GLY A 21 51.14 -11.29 62.07
N THR A 22 51.65 -10.11 62.43
CA THR A 22 51.10 -8.83 61.96
C THR A 22 51.36 -8.58 60.49
N ALA A 23 52.52 -8.96 59.96
CA ALA A 23 52.83 -8.85 58.53
C ALA A 23 52.02 -9.84 57.68
N VAL A 24 51.81 -11.07 58.14
CA VAL A 24 50.98 -12.07 57.46
C VAL A 24 49.51 -11.67 57.50
N THR A 25 49.01 -11.09 58.60
CA THR A 25 47.61 -10.59 58.65
C THR A 25 47.40 -9.31 57.83
N THR A 26 48.36 -8.39 57.76
CA THR A 26 48.26 -7.22 56.86
C THR A 26 48.41 -7.59 55.39
N VAL A 27 49.32 -8.51 55.04
CA VAL A 27 49.44 -9.04 53.67
C VAL A 27 48.18 -9.85 53.29
N TYR A 28 47.65 -10.69 54.18
CA TYR A 28 46.43 -11.46 53.94
C TYR A 28 45.18 -10.57 53.79
N ALA A 29 45.09 -9.50 54.59
CA ALA A 29 44.02 -8.49 54.45
C ALA A 29 44.17 -7.67 53.17
N ALA A 30 45.40 -7.30 52.77
CA ALA A 30 45.65 -6.60 51.51
C ALA A 30 45.38 -7.47 50.28
N THR A 31 45.66 -8.78 50.33
CA THR A 31 45.39 -9.70 49.21
C THR A 31 43.92 -10.05 49.00
N ASN A 32 43.07 -9.78 49.99
CA ASN A 32 41.62 -10.05 49.98
C ASN A 32 40.77 -8.77 50.04
N ALA A 33 41.38 -7.60 49.92
CA ALA A 33 40.64 -6.34 49.84
C ALA A 33 39.80 -6.32 48.57
N ASP A 34 38.59 -5.78 48.67
CA ASP A 34 37.76 -5.54 47.49
C ASP A 34 38.40 -4.48 46.58
N GLY A 35 38.14 -4.57 45.29
CA GLY A 35 38.66 -3.64 44.29
C GLY A 35 39.60 -4.27 43.28
N TRP A 36 40.33 -3.41 42.57
CA TRP A 36 41.28 -3.80 41.54
C TRP A 36 42.60 -4.30 42.14
N HIS A 37 43.09 -5.44 41.63
CA HIS A 37 44.39 -6.03 41.94
C HIS A 37 45.20 -6.19 40.66
N GLY A 38 46.49 -5.86 40.70
CA GLY A 38 47.35 -5.84 39.52
C GLY A 38 47.27 -4.54 38.73
N THR A 39 47.83 -4.53 37.52
CA THR A 39 47.95 -3.33 36.68
C THR A 39 47.73 -3.66 35.20
N GLY A 40 47.29 -2.67 34.41
CA GLY A 40 47.15 -2.84 32.96
C GLY A 40 46.06 -3.85 32.59
N ALA A 41 46.33 -4.67 31.58
CA ALA A 41 45.42 -5.68 31.04
C ALA A 41 45.20 -6.87 31.99
N ASP A 42 46.24 -7.25 32.72
CA ASP A 42 46.22 -8.46 33.57
C ASP A 42 45.60 -8.22 34.95
N ARG A 43 45.08 -7.01 35.20
CA ARG A 43 44.42 -6.70 36.47
C ARG A 43 43.12 -7.50 36.63
N ILE A 44 42.73 -7.74 37.87
CA ILE A 44 41.49 -8.45 38.23
C ILE A 44 40.71 -7.65 39.27
N TYR A 45 39.40 -7.83 39.33
CA TYR A 45 38.57 -7.23 40.37
C TYR A 45 38.12 -8.28 41.37
N LYS A 46 38.29 -8.01 42.67
CA LYS A 46 37.79 -8.86 43.75
C LYS A 46 36.62 -8.19 44.49
N GLU A 47 35.60 -8.98 44.80
CA GLU A 47 34.50 -8.61 45.69
C GLU A 47 34.22 -9.78 46.65
N GLU A 48 34.17 -9.50 47.95
CA GLU A 48 34.05 -10.50 49.02
C GLU A 48 35.16 -11.58 48.95
N GLY A 49 36.35 -11.17 48.54
CA GLY A 49 37.52 -12.05 48.36
C GLY A 49 37.48 -12.95 47.12
N ALA A 50 36.40 -12.93 46.33
CA ALA A 50 36.26 -13.70 45.10
C ALA A 50 36.57 -12.84 43.86
N VAL A 51 37.22 -13.44 42.85
CA VAL A 51 37.48 -12.77 41.57
C VAL A 51 36.18 -12.71 40.76
N LYS A 52 35.83 -11.51 40.29
CA LYS A 52 34.73 -11.33 39.34
C LYS A 52 35.17 -11.77 37.95
N THR A 53 34.36 -12.61 37.32
CA THR A 53 34.59 -13.13 35.96
C THR A 53 33.30 -13.09 35.15
N SER A 54 33.41 -13.05 33.82
CA SER A 54 32.32 -13.10 32.84
C SER A 54 31.14 -12.18 33.17
N SER A 55 31.42 -10.99 33.68
CA SER A 55 30.41 -10.11 34.26
C SER A 55 30.72 -8.64 34.05
N TRP A 56 29.66 -7.84 34.09
CA TRP A 56 29.78 -6.38 34.15
C TRP A 56 30.24 -5.95 35.53
N LEU A 57 31.16 -4.99 35.54
CA LEU A 57 31.61 -4.28 36.72
C LEU A 57 31.32 -2.79 36.52
N PHE A 58 30.76 -2.15 37.56
CA PHE A 58 30.48 -0.72 37.58
C PHE A 58 31.14 -0.13 38.81
N ASP A 59 32.01 0.84 38.61
CA ASP A 59 32.64 1.59 39.69
C ASP A 59 32.61 3.10 39.37
N GLU A 60 33.27 3.91 40.20
CA GLU A 60 33.31 5.36 40.02
C GLU A 60 34.10 5.80 38.78
N SER A 61 35.01 4.96 38.28
CA SER A 61 35.82 5.24 37.08
C SER A 61 35.09 4.90 35.79
N GLY A 62 34.22 3.88 35.80
CA GLY A 62 33.41 3.57 34.63
C GLY A 62 32.72 2.21 34.67
N SER A 63 32.43 1.70 33.47
CA SER A 63 31.80 0.39 33.26
C SER A 63 32.77 -0.52 32.52
N PHE A 64 33.05 -1.69 33.08
CA PHE A 64 33.96 -2.69 32.53
C PHE A 64 33.21 -3.99 32.25
N TYR A 65 33.77 -4.82 31.38
CA TYR A 65 33.40 -6.22 31.29
C TYR A 65 34.62 -7.07 31.59
N LEU A 66 34.46 -8.03 32.50
CA LEU A 66 35.51 -8.96 32.87
C LEU A 66 35.32 -10.27 32.12
N ASP A 67 36.40 -10.81 31.55
CA ASP A 67 36.39 -12.08 30.82
C ASP A 67 36.30 -13.31 31.75
N ALA A 68 36.46 -14.50 31.19
CA ALA A 68 36.36 -15.75 31.96
C ALA A 68 37.45 -15.90 33.03
N ASP A 69 38.60 -15.26 32.84
CA ASP A 69 39.75 -15.29 33.74
C ASP A 69 39.74 -14.10 34.73
N GLY A 70 38.85 -13.12 34.50
CA GLY A 70 38.61 -11.97 35.37
C GLY A 70 39.35 -10.71 34.93
N HIS A 71 39.95 -10.73 33.74
CA HIS A 71 40.64 -9.59 33.17
C HIS A 71 39.65 -8.64 32.47
N PRO A 72 39.86 -7.32 32.56
CA PRO A 72 39.05 -6.36 31.81
C PRO A 72 39.31 -6.46 30.31
N ILE A 73 38.24 -6.42 29.54
CA ILE A 73 38.27 -6.20 28.09
C ILE A 73 38.82 -4.78 27.83
N ILE A 74 39.89 -4.67 27.03
CA ILE A 74 40.59 -3.40 26.76
C ILE A 74 40.89 -3.20 25.28
N SER A 75 40.70 -1.97 24.77
CA SER A 75 40.97 -1.58 23.36
C SER A 75 40.36 -2.52 22.32
N GLU A 76 39.24 -3.15 22.62
CA GLU A 76 38.69 -4.22 21.79
C GLU A 76 37.16 -4.20 21.71
N TRP A 77 36.66 -4.82 20.64
CA TRP A 77 35.24 -5.05 20.40
C TRP A 77 34.77 -6.31 21.13
N LYS A 78 33.62 -6.24 21.80
CA LYS A 78 33.03 -7.40 22.48
C LYS A 78 31.53 -7.48 22.26
N THR A 79 31.07 -8.69 21.92
CA THR A 79 29.64 -9.03 21.94
C THR A 79 29.27 -9.66 23.27
N ILE A 80 28.36 -9.01 24.00
CA ILE A 80 27.88 -9.44 25.30
C ILE A 80 26.36 -9.53 25.22
N ASN A 81 25.81 -10.72 25.44
CA ASN A 81 24.36 -11.00 25.34
C ASN A 81 23.74 -10.51 24.01
N GLY A 82 24.46 -10.69 22.90
CA GLY A 82 24.01 -10.30 21.56
C GLY A 82 24.13 -8.79 21.25
N SER A 83 24.64 -7.98 22.16
CA SER A 83 24.91 -6.55 21.94
C SER A 83 26.40 -6.30 21.78
N VAL A 84 26.77 -5.45 20.83
CA VAL A 84 28.16 -5.10 20.53
C VAL A 84 28.57 -3.86 21.33
N TYR A 85 29.76 -3.92 21.92
CA TYR A 85 30.38 -2.85 22.72
C TYR A 85 31.84 -2.66 22.28
N TYR A 86 32.39 -1.50 22.59
CA TYR A 86 33.82 -1.24 22.52
C TYR A 86 34.33 -0.73 23.88
N PHE A 87 35.52 -1.16 24.25
CA PHE A 87 36.18 -0.75 25.49
C PHE A 87 37.47 0.00 25.14
N ASP A 88 37.70 1.14 25.79
CA ASP A 88 38.87 1.98 25.53
C ASP A 88 40.18 1.38 26.09
N SER A 89 41.28 2.14 26.01
CA SER A 89 42.59 1.72 26.51
C SER A 89 42.66 1.52 28.02
N GLU A 90 41.72 2.08 28.77
CA GLU A 90 41.62 1.91 30.21
C GLU A 90 40.63 0.81 30.60
N GLY A 91 39.86 0.30 29.64
CA GLY A 91 38.85 -0.75 29.79
C GLY A 91 37.45 -0.20 30.04
N HIS A 92 37.22 1.10 29.88
CA HIS A 92 35.89 1.66 30.04
C HIS A 92 35.06 1.42 28.77
N ARG A 93 33.81 0.98 28.97
CA ARG A 93 32.82 0.89 27.91
C ARG A 93 32.50 2.28 27.38
N VAL A 94 32.82 2.52 26.11
CA VAL A 94 32.54 3.80 25.46
C VAL A 94 31.05 4.00 25.18
N ASN A 95 30.65 5.25 24.95
CA ASN A 95 29.29 5.61 24.52
C ASN A 95 29.31 6.88 23.66
N GLY A 96 28.19 7.20 23.00
CA GLY A 96 28.11 8.38 22.13
C GLY A 96 28.98 8.26 20.87
N LYS A 97 29.41 9.39 20.33
CA LYS A 97 30.29 9.46 19.15
C LYS A 97 31.73 9.14 19.54
N GLN A 98 32.35 8.19 18.87
CA GLN A 98 33.72 7.74 19.13
C GLN A 98 34.47 7.52 17.82
N VAL A 99 35.76 7.84 17.78
CA VAL A 99 36.62 7.50 16.64
C VAL A 99 37.49 6.30 17.02
N ILE A 100 37.29 5.19 16.34
CA ILE A 100 38.00 3.92 16.57
C ILE A 100 38.61 3.50 15.24
N ASP A 101 39.92 3.30 15.21
CA ASP A 101 40.66 2.92 14.01
C ASP A 101 40.40 3.81 12.78
N GLY A 102 40.17 5.11 13.02
CA GLY A 102 39.91 6.11 11.97
C GLY A 102 38.46 6.20 11.49
N HIS A 103 37.54 5.41 12.06
CA HIS A 103 36.11 5.46 11.73
C HIS A 103 35.30 6.06 12.90
N GLU A 104 34.34 6.95 12.59
CA GLU A 104 33.40 7.48 13.59
C GLU A 104 32.25 6.51 13.81
N TYR A 105 32.08 6.03 15.05
CA TYR A 105 31.00 5.16 15.50
C TYR A 105 30.03 5.91 16.41
N GLN A 106 28.74 5.59 16.31
CA GLN A 106 27.69 6.14 17.16
C GLN A 106 27.13 5.06 18.10
N PHE A 107 27.62 5.06 19.34
CA PHE A 107 27.11 4.19 20.39
C PHE A 107 25.90 4.82 21.10
N GLN A 108 24.99 3.97 21.57
CA GLN A 108 23.91 4.36 22.47
C GLN A 108 24.47 4.84 23.82
N LYS A 109 23.65 5.53 24.63
CA LYS A 109 24.03 5.93 25.99
C LYS A 109 24.40 4.72 26.88
N SER A 110 23.81 3.56 26.61
CA SER A 110 24.15 2.29 27.25
C SER A 110 25.47 1.67 26.77
N GLY A 111 26.14 2.28 25.79
CA GLY A 111 27.36 1.77 25.15
C GLY A 111 27.12 0.70 24.08
N VAL A 112 25.86 0.37 23.76
CA VAL A 112 25.53 -0.58 22.69
C VAL A 112 25.73 0.09 21.34
N LEU A 113 26.45 -0.56 20.43
CA LEU A 113 26.45 -0.23 19.00
C LEU A 113 25.27 -0.95 18.33
N LEU A 114 24.27 -0.18 17.85
CA LEU A 114 23.19 -0.75 17.04
C LEU A 114 23.65 -0.84 15.60
N THR A 115 23.48 -1.99 14.97
CA THR A 115 23.73 -2.19 13.54
C THR A 115 22.56 -2.96 12.92
N GLY A 116 22.33 -2.75 11.63
CA GLY A 116 21.25 -3.43 10.92
C GLY A 116 19.84 -2.99 11.35
N TRP A 117 18.87 -3.88 11.16
CA TRP A 117 17.49 -3.63 11.54
C TRP A 117 17.31 -3.59 13.06
N ASN A 118 16.57 -2.60 13.55
CA ASN A 118 16.10 -2.63 14.93
C ASN A 118 15.07 -3.75 15.15
N GLN A 119 14.78 -4.06 16.41
CA GLN A 119 13.89 -5.17 16.78
C GLN A 119 12.49 -5.08 16.14
N THR A 120 11.94 -3.87 16.00
CA THR A 120 10.62 -3.63 15.38
C THR A 120 10.67 -3.56 13.86
N LYS A 121 11.86 -3.66 13.24
CA LYS A 121 12.10 -3.50 11.79
C LYS A 121 11.56 -2.18 11.22
N THR A 122 11.59 -1.13 12.03
CA THR A 122 11.15 0.22 11.65
C THR A 122 12.32 1.15 11.32
N SER A 123 13.56 0.76 11.65
CA SER A 123 14.76 1.57 11.41
C SER A 123 15.95 0.67 11.10
N TYR A 124 16.91 1.20 10.35
CA TYR A 124 18.17 0.52 10.04
C TYR A 124 19.36 1.38 10.47
N TYR A 125 20.37 0.75 11.03
CA TYR A 125 21.63 1.38 11.45
C TYR A 125 22.78 0.86 10.59
N SER A 126 23.68 1.75 10.16
CA SER A 126 24.90 1.36 9.43
C SER A 126 25.80 0.47 10.29
N GLU A 127 26.87 -0.07 9.70
CA GLU A 127 27.94 -0.75 10.44
C GLU A 127 28.64 0.16 11.47
N PHE A 128 28.56 1.48 11.26
CA PHE A 128 29.10 2.50 12.16
C PHE A 128 28.07 2.99 13.21
N GLY A 129 26.87 2.43 13.24
CA GLY A 129 25.84 2.80 14.21
C GLY A 129 25.04 4.05 13.86
N GLU A 130 25.19 4.57 12.65
CA GLU A 130 24.40 5.71 12.18
C GLU A 130 23.02 5.25 11.76
N LYS A 131 21.98 5.91 12.27
CA LYS A 131 20.60 5.64 11.86
C LYS A 131 20.37 6.16 10.44
N LEU A 132 20.07 5.27 9.50
CA LEU A 132 19.92 5.64 8.09
C LEU A 132 18.64 6.45 7.85
N ASN A 133 18.70 7.36 6.88
CA ASN A 133 17.60 8.18 6.39
C ASN A 133 17.55 8.17 4.84
N GLY A 134 16.47 8.66 4.24
CA GLY A 134 16.32 8.75 2.79
C GLY A 134 16.19 7.39 2.10
N LEU A 135 16.39 7.36 0.78
CA LEU A 135 16.30 6.14 -0.02
C LEU A 135 17.59 5.31 0.16
N GLN A 136 17.45 4.08 0.62
CA GLN A 136 18.56 3.18 0.93
C GLN A 136 18.36 1.81 0.30
N THR A 137 19.45 1.15 -0.07
CA THR A 137 19.44 -0.24 -0.54
C THR A 137 20.00 -1.14 0.55
N ILE A 138 19.18 -2.08 1.03
CA ILE A 138 19.49 -3.03 2.10
C ILE A 138 19.07 -4.41 1.61
N ASP A 139 19.98 -5.39 1.62
CA ASP A 139 19.73 -6.77 1.17
C ASP A 139 19.02 -6.82 -0.20
N GLU A 140 19.58 -6.09 -1.19
CA GLU A 140 19.07 -5.97 -2.56
C GLU A 140 17.68 -5.32 -2.70
N LYS A 141 17.10 -4.84 -1.59
CA LYS A 141 15.79 -4.17 -1.57
C LYS A 141 15.97 -2.70 -1.25
N GLN A 142 15.13 -1.87 -1.86
CA GLN A 142 15.12 -0.44 -1.56
C GLN A 142 14.07 -0.10 -0.51
N TYR A 143 14.45 0.76 0.43
CA TYR A 143 13.61 1.28 1.52
C TYR A 143 13.73 2.79 1.56
N LEU A 144 12.66 3.48 1.92
CA LEU A 144 12.70 4.92 2.20
C LEU A 144 12.57 5.11 3.69
N PHE A 145 13.49 5.87 4.28
CA PHE A 145 13.46 6.27 5.67
C PHE A 145 13.15 7.77 5.77
N ASP A 146 12.29 8.16 6.71
CA ASP A 146 12.01 9.55 6.99
C ASP A 146 13.20 10.27 7.65
N LYS A 147 13.05 11.56 7.94
CA LYS A 147 14.07 12.39 8.60
C LYS A 147 14.47 11.89 9.99
N ASP A 148 13.61 11.11 10.64
CA ASP A 148 13.82 10.55 11.96
C ASP A 148 14.36 9.10 11.87
N GLY A 149 14.59 8.60 10.65
CA GLY A 149 15.11 7.26 10.36
C GLY A 149 14.09 6.13 10.49
N ASN A 150 12.79 6.43 10.36
CA ASN A 150 11.74 5.41 10.36
C ASN A 150 11.33 5.03 8.93
N ILE A 151 11.03 3.76 8.67
CA ILE A 151 10.62 3.34 7.33
C ILE A 151 9.31 4.04 6.93
N VAL A 152 9.24 4.41 5.66
CA VAL A 152 8.06 4.98 5.04
C VAL A 152 7.38 3.89 4.21
N SER A 153 6.05 3.86 4.27
CA SER A 153 5.21 2.99 3.41
C SER A 153 4.21 3.83 2.61
N GLY A 154 3.59 3.20 1.63
CA GLY A 154 2.60 3.81 0.75
C GLY A 154 3.21 4.57 -0.43
N TRP A 155 2.40 5.42 -1.05
CA TRP A 155 2.77 6.21 -2.22
C TRP A 155 3.68 7.36 -1.85
N GLN A 156 4.82 7.47 -2.55
CA GLN A 156 5.81 8.52 -2.33
C GLN A 156 6.24 9.13 -3.66
N THR A 157 6.71 10.38 -3.61
CA THR A 157 7.36 11.03 -4.75
C THR A 157 8.80 11.32 -4.39
N VAL A 158 9.73 10.64 -5.06
CA VAL A 158 11.18 10.79 -4.84
C VAL A 158 11.81 11.14 -6.19
N ASP A 159 12.53 12.26 -6.26
CA ASP A 159 13.14 12.78 -7.49
C ASP A 159 12.15 12.89 -8.68
N GLY A 160 10.91 13.30 -8.39
CA GLY A 160 9.85 13.43 -9.39
C GLY A 160 9.24 12.10 -9.86
N LYS A 161 9.75 10.96 -9.40
CA LYS A 161 9.19 9.63 -9.69
C LYS A 161 8.16 9.25 -8.64
N LYS A 162 7.01 8.74 -9.10
CA LYS A 162 5.99 8.17 -8.22
C LYS A 162 6.36 6.73 -7.89
N LEU A 163 6.68 6.49 -6.62
CA LEU A 163 7.09 5.21 -6.05
C LEU A 163 6.01 4.68 -5.11
N TYR A 164 6.04 3.38 -4.84
CA TYR A 164 5.20 2.78 -3.81
C TYR A 164 6.00 1.86 -2.91
N PHE A 165 6.05 2.17 -1.62
CA PHE A 165 6.67 1.34 -0.60
C PHE A 165 5.60 0.43 0.02
N LYS A 166 5.83 -0.87 0.00
CA LYS A 166 4.88 -1.87 0.50
C LYS A 166 4.74 -1.75 2.03
N LYS A 167 3.79 -2.51 2.61
CA LYS A 167 3.59 -2.56 4.06
C LYS A 167 4.83 -3.05 4.83
N ASP A 168 5.67 -3.87 4.19
CA ASP A 168 6.97 -4.31 4.72
C ASP A 168 8.09 -3.26 4.55
N GLY A 169 7.77 -2.07 4.04
CA GLY A 169 8.68 -0.96 3.76
C GLY A 169 9.47 -1.06 2.46
N SER A 170 9.48 -2.21 1.79
CA SER A 170 10.29 -2.36 0.58
C SER A 170 9.58 -1.79 -0.66
N LEU A 171 10.37 -1.22 -1.56
CA LEU A 171 9.90 -0.62 -2.81
C LEU A 171 9.24 -1.66 -3.73
N ALA A 172 8.09 -1.32 -4.31
CA ALA A 172 7.46 -2.10 -5.37
C ALA A 172 8.18 -1.85 -6.71
N THR A 173 8.76 -2.91 -7.28
CA THR A 173 9.53 -2.86 -8.55
C THR A 173 8.93 -3.74 -9.65
N ALA A 174 7.73 -4.27 -9.42
CA ALA A 174 7.00 -5.12 -10.34
C ALA A 174 5.49 -4.95 -10.17
N LYS A 175 4.70 -5.69 -10.96
CA LYS A 175 3.24 -5.72 -10.86
C LYS A 175 2.80 -5.98 -9.41
N THR A 176 2.08 -5.03 -8.81
CA THR A 176 1.71 -5.03 -7.39
C THR A 176 0.25 -4.66 -7.23
N GLU A 177 -0.47 -5.37 -6.36
CA GLU A 177 -1.85 -5.04 -5.99
C GLU A 177 -1.87 -4.12 -4.76
N ILE A 178 -2.59 -3.01 -4.87
CA ILE A 178 -2.72 -1.97 -3.85
C ILE A 178 -4.19 -1.59 -3.78
N ASP A 179 -4.84 -1.85 -2.64
CA ASP A 179 -6.26 -1.57 -2.39
C ASP A 179 -7.20 -2.13 -3.48
N GLY A 180 -6.98 -3.40 -3.88
CA GLY A 180 -7.77 -4.08 -4.91
C GLY A 180 -7.51 -3.61 -6.35
N LYS A 181 -6.50 -2.75 -6.56
CA LYS A 181 -6.09 -2.27 -7.88
C LYS A 181 -4.67 -2.72 -8.19
N THR A 182 -4.46 -3.19 -9.41
CA THR A 182 -3.14 -3.63 -9.86
C THR A 182 -2.39 -2.50 -10.55
N TYR A 183 -1.18 -2.20 -10.06
CA TYR A 183 -0.25 -1.22 -10.62
C TYR A 183 0.98 -1.93 -11.18
N ASN A 184 1.58 -1.39 -12.23
CA ASN A 184 2.85 -1.91 -12.77
C ASN A 184 3.96 -0.92 -12.44
N PHE A 185 5.01 -1.41 -11.82
CA PHE A 185 6.23 -0.65 -11.55
C PHE A 185 7.34 -1.16 -12.45
N SER A 186 8.23 -0.25 -12.86
CA SER A 186 9.49 -0.58 -13.53
C SER A 186 10.48 -1.14 -12.52
N SER A 187 11.59 -1.72 -13.00
CA SER A 187 12.63 -2.28 -12.14
C SER A 187 13.29 -1.25 -11.22
N ASP A 188 13.28 0.03 -11.60
CA ASP A 188 13.73 1.15 -10.76
C ASP A 188 12.66 1.65 -9.76
N GLY A 189 11.54 0.91 -9.64
CA GLY A 189 10.41 1.21 -8.76
C GLY A 189 9.49 2.32 -9.23
N SER A 190 9.77 2.95 -10.37
CA SER A 190 8.89 3.99 -10.92
C SER A 190 7.56 3.41 -11.40
N LEU A 191 6.45 4.07 -11.07
CA LEU A 191 5.14 3.71 -11.60
C LEU A 191 5.14 3.83 -13.13
N GLN A 192 4.83 2.74 -13.83
CA GLN A 192 4.64 2.77 -15.28
C GLN A 192 3.41 3.63 -15.61
N SER A 193 3.67 4.80 -16.17
CA SER A 193 2.69 5.73 -16.72
C SER A 193 3.17 6.21 -18.10
N GLY A 194 2.25 6.66 -18.94
CA GLY A 194 2.55 7.01 -20.33
C GLY A 194 2.63 5.79 -21.27
N TRP A 195 3.37 5.95 -22.36
CA TRP A 195 3.51 4.94 -23.41
C TRP A 195 4.44 3.81 -23.00
N VAL A 196 3.98 2.56 -23.15
CA VAL A 196 4.76 1.36 -22.82
C VAL A 196 4.67 0.37 -23.98
N LYS A 197 5.78 -0.26 -24.37
CA LYS A 197 5.82 -1.30 -25.41
C LYS A 197 6.10 -2.67 -24.76
N LYS A 198 5.23 -3.66 -24.99
CA LYS A 198 5.38 -5.05 -24.50
C LYS A 198 5.07 -6.00 -25.66
N ASP A 199 5.95 -6.95 -25.95
CA ASP A 199 5.79 -7.97 -27.00
C ASP A 199 5.44 -7.40 -28.39
N GLY A 200 6.06 -6.27 -28.76
CA GLY A 200 5.78 -5.58 -30.02
C GLY A 200 4.56 -4.65 -29.99
N GLU A 201 3.67 -4.83 -29.02
CA GLU A 201 2.42 -4.08 -28.86
C GLU A 201 2.62 -2.80 -28.03
N LYS A 202 1.86 -1.75 -28.35
CA LYS A 202 1.87 -0.46 -27.63
C LYS A 202 0.70 -0.36 -26.66
N TYR A 203 0.97 0.08 -25.45
CA TYR A 203 0.00 0.34 -24.39
C TYR A 203 0.18 1.78 -23.90
N TYR A 204 -0.86 2.34 -23.31
CA TYR A 204 -0.76 3.61 -22.61
C TYR A 204 -1.34 3.46 -21.21
N TYR A 205 -0.58 3.82 -20.19
CA TYR A 205 -1.02 3.89 -18.81
C TYR A 205 -1.23 5.35 -18.45
N ASP A 206 -2.32 5.68 -17.78
CA ASP A 206 -2.55 7.07 -17.37
C ASP A 206 -1.58 7.50 -16.25
N LYS A 207 -1.68 8.77 -15.82
CA LYS A 207 -0.84 9.32 -14.74
C LYS A 207 -0.99 8.61 -13.38
N TYR A 208 -2.00 7.75 -13.24
CA TYR A 208 -2.24 6.94 -12.06
C TYR A 208 -1.82 5.48 -12.27
N GLY A 209 -1.27 5.12 -13.42
CA GLY A 209 -0.82 3.77 -13.75
C GLY A 209 -1.93 2.85 -14.25
N PHE A 210 -3.13 3.37 -14.55
CA PHE A 210 -4.22 2.56 -15.09
C PHE A 210 -4.10 2.41 -16.60
N MET A 211 -4.22 1.17 -17.08
CA MET A 211 -4.14 0.87 -18.51
C MET A 211 -5.32 1.47 -19.27
N THR A 212 -5.03 2.27 -20.29
CA THR A 212 -6.02 2.94 -21.12
C THR A 212 -6.69 1.96 -22.07
N LYS A 213 -8.00 2.10 -22.21
CA LYS A 213 -8.85 1.34 -23.13
C LYS A 213 -9.80 2.30 -23.85
N GLY A 214 -10.25 1.91 -25.04
CA GLY A 214 -11.13 2.71 -25.87
C GLY A 214 -10.44 3.90 -26.54
N TRP A 215 -11.24 4.88 -26.96
CA TRP A 215 -10.75 6.11 -27.57
C TRP A 215 -10.10 7.03 -26.53
N LYS A 216 -8.93 7.57 -26.84
CA LYS A 216 -8.25 8.54 -25.99
C LYS A 216 -7.50 9.58 -26.81
N THR A 217 -7.51 10.82 -26.33
CA THR A 217 -6.63 11.88 -26.82
C THR A 217 -5.44 11.99 -25.87
N ILE A 218 -4.22 11.87 -26.43
CA ILE A 218 -2.94 11.94 -25.73
C ILE A 218 -2.09 12.94 -26.50
N ASP A 219 -1.63 14.01 -25.83
CA ASP A 219 -0.85 15.10 -26.44
C ASP A 219 -1.46 15.65 -27.74
N GLY A 220 -2.78 15.90 -27.72
CA GLY A 220 -3.54 16.42 -28.87
C GLY A 220 -3.78 15.42 -30.01
N LYS A 221 -3.26 14.20 -29.93
CA LYS A 221 -3.42 13.14 -30.94
C LYS A 221 -4.44 12.12 -30.47
N LYS A 222 -5.28 11.63 -31.39
CA LYS A 222 -6.34 10.67 -31.10
C LYS A 222 -5.83 9.24 -31.32
N TYR A 223 -6.09 8.37 -30.36
CA TYR A 223 -5.70 6.96 -30.35
C TYR A 223 -6.90 6.09 -29.98
N TYR A 224 -6.83 4.81 -30.34
CA TYR A 224 -7.79 3.80 -29.91
C TYR A 224 -7.05 2.61 -29.32
N PHE A 225 -7.46 2.19 -28.12
CA PHE A 225 -6.93 1.03 -27.41
C PHE A 225 -8.01 -0.04 -27.32
N ASN A 226 -7.70 -1.28 -27.69
CA ASN A 226 -8.67 -2.37 -27.66
C ASN A 226 -8.99 -2.83 -26.22
N ARG A 227 -9.85 -3.85 -26.04
CA ARG A 227 -10.24 -4.36 -24.71
C ARG A 227 -9.06 -4.89 -23.87
N LYS A 228 -7.98 -5.33 -24.54
CA LYS A 228 -6.72 -5.77 -23.93
C LYS A 228 -5.75 -4.60 -23.65
N GLY A 229 -6.08 -3.37 -24.06
CA GLY A 229 -5.26 -2.17 -23.86
C GLY A 229 -4.23 -1.90 -24.95
N GLN A 230 -4.23 -2.68 -26.04
CA GLN A 230 -3.29 -2.53 -27.15
C GLN A 230 -3.74 -1.38 -28.06
N ALA A 231 -2.84 -0.47 -28.39
CA ALA A 231 -3.07 0.63 -29.32
C ALA A 231 -3.22 0.09 -30.75
N ALA A 232 -4.26 0.52 -31.45
CA ALA A 232 -4.42 0.22 -32.87
C ALA A 232 -3.30 0.91 -33.68
N THR A 233 -2.42 0.13 -34.30
CA THR A 233 -1.32 0.62 -35.16
C THR A 233 -1.41 0.02 -36.54
N SER A 234 -1.09 0.81 -37.58
CA SER A 234 -1.07 0.35 -38.99
C SER A 234 -2.34 -0.37 -39.45
N THR A 235 -3.49 0.02 -38.90
CA THR A 235 -4.79 -0.67 -39.11
C THR A 235 -5.92 0.33 -39.37
N LYS A 236 -7.14 -0.17 -39.56
CA LYS A 236 -8.37 0.65 -39.69
C LYS A 236 -9.41 0.17 -38.69
N TYR A 237 -10.10 1.10 -38.05
CA TYR A 237 -11.16 0.80 -37.09
C TYR A 237 -12.14 1.99 -36.98
N ALA A 238 -13.44 1.70 -36.96
CA ALA A 238 -14.54 2.66 -36.74
C ALA A 238 -14.44 3.96 -37.55
N GLY A 239 -14.11 3.87 -38.85
CA GLY A 239 -13.99 5.02 -39.75
C GLY A 239 -12.67 5.80 -39.66
N TYR A 240 -11.66 5.27 -38.98
CA TYR A 240 -10.32 5.86 -38.88
C TYR A 240 -9.24 4.91 -39.43
N LYS A 241 -8.18 5.48 -40.01
CA LYS A 241 -6.92 4.79 -40.32
C LYS A 241 -5.87 5.20 -39.28
N PHE A 242 -5.15 4.23 -38.74
CA PHE A 242 -4.12 4.42 -37.72
C PHE A 242 -2.74 4.25 -38.36
N ASP A 243 -1.82 5.17 -38.06
CA ASP A 243 -0.43 5.06 -38.55
C ASP A 243 0.41 4.08 -37.73
N LYS A 244 1.70 3.93 -38.06
CA LYS A 244 2.65 3.05 -37.33
C LYS A 244 2.85 3.43 -35.86
N ASN A 245 2.49 4.66 -35.49
CA ASN A 245 2.55 5.18 -34.13
C ASN A 245 1.20 5.10 -33.41
N GLY A 246 0.13 4.70 -34.11
CA GLY A 246 -1.23 4.54 -33.61
C GLY A 246 -2.07 5.81 -33.69
N VAL A 247 -1.61 6.86 -34.37
CA VAL A 247 -2.37 8.12 -34.49
C VAL A 247 -3.51 7.92 -35.48
N ALA A 248 -4.74 8.22 -35.05
CA ALA A 248 -5.95 8.06 -35.82
C ALA A 248 -6.18 9.25 -36.78
N LYS A 249 -6.47 8.95 -38.05
CA LYS A 249 -6.96 9.90 -39.06
C LYS A 249 -8.30 9.46 -39.61
N LYS A 250 -9.31 10.33 -39.58
CA LYS A 250 -10.65 10.03 -40.09
C LYS A 250 -10.60 9.77 -41.59
N ILE A 251 -11.24 8.71 -42.05
CA ILE A 251 -11.36 8.39 -43.47
C ILE A 251 -12.45 9.32 -44.04
N LYS A 252 -12.10 10.15 -45.03
CA LYS A 252 -13.09 10.97 -45.75
C LYS A 252 -13.77 10.08 -46.80
N GLU A 253 -15.07 9.84 -46.66
CA GLU A 253 -15.87 9.21 -47.72
C GLU A 253 -16.00 10.20 -48.89
N LYS A 254 -15.58 9.79 -50.09
CA LYS A 254 -15.93 10.50 -51.33
C LYS A 254 -17.39 10.17 -51.62
N LYS A 255 -18.28 11.15 -51.45
CA LYS A 255 -19.68 11.08 -51.89
C LYS A 255 -19.67 10.89 -53.42
N LYS A 256 -20.23 9.79 -53.91
CA LYS A 256 -20.48 9.55 -55.33
C LYS A 256 -21.80 10.24 -55.66
N GLU A 257 -21.78 11.24 -56.54
CA GLU A 257 -22.99 11.88 -57.07
C GLU A 257 -23.72 10.89 -57.99
N GLU A 258 -25.02 10.73 -57.77
CA GLU A 258 -25.93 9.91 -58.57
C GLU A 258 -26.97 10.87 -59.19
N THR A 259 -26.93 10.95 -60.52
CA THR A 259 -27.80 11.77 -61.38
C THR A 259 -29.21 11.20 -61.41
N THR A 260 -30.20 12.06 -61.21
CA THR A 260 -31.63 11.77 -61.26
C THR A 260 -32.13 11.85 -62.71
N GLU A 261 -32.78 10.81 -63.21
CA GLU A 261 -33.70 10.89 -64.35
C GLU A 261 -35.06 10.29 -63.97
N SER A 262 -36.09 11.05 -64.30
CA SER A 262 -37.50 10.90 -64.00
C SER A 262 -38.25 10.04 -65.02
N ASN A 263 -39.29 9.33 -64.58
CA ASN A 263 -40.50 9.15 -65.40
C ASN A 263 -41.75 8.89 -64.53
N GLU A 264 -42.82 9.59 -64.87
CA GLU A 264 -44.13 9.65 -64.22
C GLU A 264 -45.10 8.49 -64.63
N ASN A 265 -46.31 8.54 -64.04
CA ASN A 265 -47.61 7.95 -64.45
C ASN A 265 -47.97 6.57 -63.82
N VAL A 266 -49.13 6.24 -63.22
CA VAL A 266 -50.49 6.82 -63.07
C VAL A 266 -51.16 6.25 -61.78
N GLN A 267 -51.74 7.14 -60.97
CA GLN A 267 -53.05 7.18 -60.25
C GLN A 267 -53.89 5.92 -59.87
N SER A 268 -54.40 5.98 -58.61
CA SER A 268 -55.67 5.44 -58.02
C SER A 268 -55.83 3.91 -57.82
N THR A 269 -56.44 3.33 -56.79
CA THR A 269 -57.45 3.78 -55.79
C THR A 269 -57.58 2.75 -54.64
N ARG A 270 -57.89 3.26 -53.44
CA ARG A 270 -58.65 2.72 -52.29
C ARG A 270 -59.11 1.24 -52.29
N THR A 271 -59.02 0.58 -51.14
CA THR A 271 -60.19 0.24 -50.27
C THR A 271 -59.74 -0.45 -48.97
N ALA A 272 -60.36 -0.04 -47.86
CA ALA A 272 -60.26 -0.63 -46.53
C ALA A 272 -61.40 -1.63 -46.28
N GLY A 273 -61.16 -2.57 -45.36
CA GLY A 273 -62.13 -3.52 -44.82
C GLY A 273 -61.44 -4.86 -44.58
N ASN A 274 -61.56 -5.53 -43.44
CA ASN A 274 -62.50 -5.38 -42.35
C ASN A 274 -62.04 -6.33 -41.23
N SER A 275 -62.06 -5.85 -39.97
CA SER A 275 -62.45 -6.60 -38.76
C SER A 275 -61.59 -7.81 -38.33
N SER A 276 -61.54 -8.23 -37.07
CA SER A 276 -62.32 -7.93 -35.87
C SER A 276 -61.46 -8.29 -34.65
N ALA A 277 -61.49 -7.46 -33.61
CA ALA A 277 -62.16 -7.73 -32.32
C ALA A 277 -61.23 -8.54 -31.38
N ALA A 278 -60.89 -8.05 -30.19
CA ALA A 278 -61.72 -7.64 -29.04
C ALA A 278 -61.16 -8.48 -27.86
N ALA A 279 -61.25 -8.14 -26.59
CA ALA A 279 -61.87 -7.08 -25.83
C ALA A 279 -61.38 -7.35 -24.38
N SER A 280 -60.90 -6.34 -23.66
CA SER A 280 -61.68 -5.57 -22.68
C SER A 280 -61.72 -6.27 -21.30
N SER A 281 -61.09 -5.69 -20.27
CA SER A 281 -61.63 -4.64 -19.37
C SER A 281 -62.34 -5.33 -18.18
N SER A 282 -62.00 -5.15 -16.90
CA SER A 282 -61.83 -3.95 -16.08
C SER A 282 -62.77 -4.06 -14.87
N SER A 283 -62.27 -3.76 -13.66
CA SER A 283 -62.92 -2.98 -12.56
C SER A 283 -62.41 -3.47 -11.19
N SER A 284 -61.57 -2.66 -10.52
CA SER A 284 -61.88 -1.82 -9.33
C SER A 284 -61.97 -2.62 -8.02
N SER A 285 -61.37 -2.30 -6.87
CA SER A 285 -60.80 -1.07 -6.32
C SER A 285 -60.03 -1.38 -5.01
N SER A 286 -59.09 -0.51 -4.63
CA SER A 286 -58.72 -0.08 -3.24
C SER A 286 -57.21 0.13 -3.06
N SER A 287 -56.89 1.20 -2.36
CA SER A 287 -55.66 2.01 -2.48
C SER A 287 -54.45 1.52 -1.69
N ALA A 288 -53.29 2.06 -2.11
CA ALA A 288 -52.00 2.19 -1.41
C ALA A 288 -50.97 1.05 -1.59
N ASN A 289 -50.19 1.13 -2.68
CA ASN A 289 -48.72 1.18 -2.61
C ASN A 289 -48.16 1.52 -4.00
N LEU A 290 -47.57 2.71 -4.13
CA LEU A 290 -47.04 3.25 -5.37
C LEU A 290 -45.73 2.55 -5.73
N ASN A 291 -45.81 1.51 -6.54
CA ASN A 291 -44.68 1.01 -7.32
C ASN A 291 -45.12 0.91 -8.78
N PRO A 292 -44.53 1.65 -9.74
CA PRO A 292 -44.74 1.38 -11.15
C PRO A 292 -43.56 0.57 -11.70
N ALA A 293 -43.72 -0.76 -11.72
CA ALA A 293 -43.03 -1.61 -12.67
C ALA A 293 -43.92 -1.77 -13.92
N GLY A 294 -43.38 -1.48 -15.10
CA GLY A 294 -43.90 -2.03 -16.36
C GLY A 294 -44.76 -1.12 -17.24
N SER A 295 -44.24 0.03 -17.64
CA SER A 295 -44.47 0.66 -18.95
C SER A 295 -43.57 1.88 -19.03
N GLY A 296 -43.28 2.38 -20.24
CA GLY A 296 -42.39 3.53 -20.46
C GLY A 296 -42.88 4.84 -19.85
N SER A 297 -42.87 4.94 -18.52
CA SER A 297 -43.04 6.17 -17.79
C SER A 297 -41.67 6.78 -17.55
N ASN A 298 -41.47 7.96 -18.11
CA ASN A 298 -40.32 8.84 -17.88
C ASN A 298 -40.19 9.31 -16.40
N SER A 299 -41.00 8.78 -15.48
CA SER A 299 -40.97 9.10 -14.04
C SER A 299 -40.42 7.98 -13.14
N SER A 300 -40.13 6.79 -13.67
CA SER A 300 -39.50 5.71 -12.87
C SER A 300 -37.97 5.84 -12.88
N ALA A 301 -37.30 5.52 -11.77
CA ALA A 301 -35.84 5.61 -11.69
C ALA A 301 -35.16 4.76 -12.79
N ALA A 302 -35.68 3.58 -13.10
CA ALA A 302 -35.18 2.74 -14.21
C ALA A 302 -35.33 3.41 -15.58
N GLY A 303 -36.50 3.99 -15.86
CA GLY A 303 -36.76 4.70 -17.13
C GLY A 303 -35.89 5.95 -17.27
N ILE A 304 -35.75 6.72 -16.19
CA ILE A 304 -34.89 7.90 -16.15
C ILE A 304 -33.43 7.51 -16.39
N ALA A 305 -32.93 6.47 -15.71
CA ALA A 305 -31.57 6.01 -15.94
C ALA A 305 -31.35 5.51 -17.36
N ALA A 306 -32.30 4.76 -17.93
CA ALA A 306 -32.24 4.33 -19.32
C ALA A 306 -32.18 5.52 -20.30
N SER A 307 -32.88 6.61 -20.02
CA SER A 307 -32.81 7.84 -20.84
C SER A 307 -31.46 8.55 -20.77
N MET A 308 -30.65 8.26 -19.75
CA MET A 308 -29.31 8.83 -19.60
C MET A 308 -28.23 8.04 -20.35
N VAL A 309 -28.57 6.90 -20.99
CA VAL A 309 -27.61 6.12 -21.79
C VAL A 309 -27.00 7.00 -22.88
N GLY A 310 -25.66 6.95 -22.98
CA GLY A 310 -24.88 7.83 -23.85
C GLY A 310 -24.35 9.09 -23.17
N SER A 311 -24.85 9.43 -21.97
CA SER A 311 -24.29 10.54 -21.17
C SER A 311 -22.84 10.24 -20.79
N PRO A 312 -21.95 11.26 -20.73
CA PRO A 312 -20.55 11.05 -20.40
C PRO A 312 -20.40 10.60 -18.96
N TYR A 313 -19.32 9.88 -18.67
CA TYR A 313 -18.95 9.58 -17.30
C TYR A 313 -18.05 10.69 -16.77
N VAL A 314 -18.41 11.24 -15.61
CA VAL A 314 -17.64 12.25 -14.87
C VAL A 314 -17.55 11.79 -13.43
N TRP A 315 -16.33 11.64 -12.92
CA TRP A 315 -16.11 11.29 -11.51
C TRP A 315 -16.71 12.37 -10.60
N GLY A 316 -17.59 12.00 -9.67
CA GLY A 316 -18.34 12.94 -8.84
C GLY A 316 -19.57 13.54 -9.53
N GLY A 317 -19.80 13.26 -10.81
CA GLY A 317 -20.91 13.83 -11.59
C GLY A 317 -22.26 13.21 -11.24
N SER A 318 -23.31 14.03 -11.22
CA SER A 318 -24.70 13.63 -10.91
C SER A 318 -25.72 14.40 -11.76
N SER A 319 -25.38 14.70 -13.02
CA SER A 319 -26.26 15.43 -13.95
C SER A 319 -26.05 14.93 -15.39
N PRO A 320 -26.94 15.27 -16.34
CA PRO A 320 -26.76 14.89 -17.76
C PRO A 320 -25.45 15.36 -18.40
N ALA A 321 -24.79 16.39 -17.84
CA ALA A 321 -23.45 16.81 -18.26
C ALA A 321 -22.35 15.80 -17.89
N GLY A 322 -22.64 14.87 -16.99
CA GLY A 322 -21.86 13.67 -16.73
C GLY A 322 -22.15 13.02 -15.38
N PHE A 323 -22.01 11.70 -15.36
CA PHE A 323 -22.34 10.86 -14.20
C PHE A 323 -21.18 9.98 -13.74
N ASP A 324 -21.04 9.77 -12.43
CA ASP A 324 -20.41 8.54 -11.92
C ASP A 324 -21.48 7.49 -11.61
N CYS A 325 -21.06 6.28 -11.19
CA CYS A 325 -21.97 5.16 -10.94
C CYS A 325 -23.09 5.51 -9.96
N SER A 326 -22.73 6.06 -8.80
CA SER A 326 -23.66 6.48 -7.75
C SER A 326 -24.38 7.80 -8.03
N GLY A 327 -23.79 8.64 -8.87
CA GLY A 327 -24.37 9.90 -9.32
C GLY A 327 -25.49 9.69 -10.33
N LEU A 328 -25.34 8.69 -11.21
CA LEU A 328 -26.41 8.26 -12.12
C LEU A 328 -27.62 7.73 -11.35
N THR A 329 -27.39 6.83 -10.39
CA THR A 329 -28.47 6.21 -9.61
C THR A 329 -29.15 7.24 -8.72
N SER A 330 -28.38 8.09 -8.02
CA SER A 330 -28.96 9.15 -7.17
C SER A 330 -29.73 10.19 -7.98
N TYR A 331 -29.25 10.57 -9.16
CA TYR A 331 -29.99 11.44 -10.07
C TYR A 331 -31.30 10.79 -10.53
N ALA A 332 -31.26 9.55 -11.01
CA ALA A 332 -32.44 8.86 -11.51
C ALA A 332 -33.52 8.66 -10.43
N TYR A 333 -33.10 8.36 -9.20
CA TYR A 333 -34.00 8.26 -8.05
C TYR A 333 -34.56 9.63 -7.62
N ALA A 334 -33.74 10.68 -7.61
CA ALA A 334 -34.20 12.03 -7.27
C ALA A 334 -35.26 12.54 -8.26
N GLN A 335 -35.07 12.27 -9.56
CA GLN A 335 -36.06 12.60 -10.60
C GLN A 335 -37.35 11.78 -10.48
N ALA A 336 -37.29 10.61 -9.83
CA ALA A 336 -38.45 9.80 -9.46
C ALA A 336 -39.05 10.20 -8.10
N GLY A 337 -38.56 11.26 -7.45
CA GLY A 337 -39.07 11.77 -6.17
C GLY A 337 -38.52 11.04 -4.93
N ILE A 338 -37.51 10.18 -5.08
CA ILE A 338 -36.96 9.36 -3.99
C ILE A 338 -35.52 9.77 -3.70
N SER A 339 -35.23 10.15 -2.47
CA SER A 339 -33.86 10.49 -2.05
C SER A 339 -33.07 9.25 -1.66
N ILE A 340 -31.84 9.13 -2.20
CA ILE A 340 -30.87 8.10 -1.82
C ILE A 340 -29.50 8.72 -1.55
N PRO A 341 -28.63 8.07 -0.76
CA PRO A 341 -27.28 8.57 -0.52
C PRO A 341 -26.50 8.78 -1.81
N ARG A 342 -25.64 9.80 -1.84
CA ARG A 342 -24.86 10.15 -3.03
C ARG A 342 -23.78 9.12 -3.36
N THR A 343 -23.23 8.41 -2.37
CA THR A 343 -22.12 7.46 -2.56
C THR A 343 -22.64 6.04 -2.77
N ALA A 344 -21.94 5.24 -3.58
CA ALA A 344 -22.31 3.84 -3.83
C ALA A 344 -22.34 3.00 -2.52
N GLY A 345 -21.39 3.23 -1.61
CA GLY A 345 -21.39 2.59 -0.28
C GLY A 345 -22.59 3.00 0.59
N GLY A 346 -22.99 4.28 0.55
CA GLY A 346 -24.19 4.73 1.25
C GLY A 346 -25.47 4.16 0.64
N GLN A 347 -25.53 4.00 -0.68
CA GLN A 347 -26.65 3.34 -1.36
C GLN A 347 -26.73 1.85 -1.00
N ALA A 348 -25.59 1.21 -0.77
CA ALA A 348 -25.51 -0.18 -0.33
C ALA A 348 -26.08 -0.41 1.08
N SER A 349 -26.05 0.60 1.95
CA SER A 349 -26.46 0.49 3.36
C SER A 349 -27.93 0.80 3.60
N VAL A 350 -28.73 1.05 2.56
CA VAL A 350 -30.13 1.48 2.70
C VAL A 350 -31.06 0.67 1.78
N GLY A 351 -32.17 0.18 2.32
CA GLY A 351 -33.19 -0.57 1.57
C GLY A 351 -33.21 -2.06 1.92
N SER A 352 -33.91 -2.86 1.12
CA SER A 352 -34.08 -4.29 1.38
C SER A 352 -33.34 -5.12 0.33
N ALA A 353 -32.55 -6.09 0.77
CA ALA A 353 -31.86 -7.00 -0.13
C ALA A 353 -32.86 -7.87 -0.92
N VAL A 354 -32.61 -8.01 -2.22
CA VAL A 354 -33.41 -8.80 -3.16
C VAL A 354 -32.53 -9.84 -3.82
N SER A 355 -33.06 -11.06 -4.01
CA SER A 355 -32.35 -12.10 -4.75
C SER A 355 -32.34 -11.79 -6.25
N TYR A 356 -31.31 -12.24 -6.96
CA TYR A 356 -31.15 -11.98 -8.40
C TYR A 356 -32.40 -12.32 -9.23
N GLY A 357 -33.06 -13.44 -8.95
CA GLY A 357 -34.28 -13.86 -9.66
C GLY A 357 -35.52 -13.00 -9.37
N ASN A 358 -35.48 -12.19 -8.31
CA ASN A 358 -36.60 -11.34 -7.87
C ASN A 358 -36.38 -9.85 -8.18
N MET A 359 -35.32 -9.50 -8.91
CA MET A 359 -35.03 -8.11 -9.26
C MET A 359 -36.13 -7.50 -10.13
N GLN A 360 -36.56 -6.30 -9.77
CA GLN A 360 -37.55 -5.49 -10.47
C GLN A 360 -36.88 -4.23 -11.02
N PRO A 361 -37.33 -3.70 -12.18
CA PRO A 361 -36.81 -2.43 -12.71
C PRO A 361 -36.84 -1.35 -11.63
N GLY A 362 -35.68 -0.74 -11.39
CA GLY A 362 -35.47 0.23 -10.32
C GLY A 362 -34.52 -0.29 -9.25
N ASP A 363 -34.48 -1.60 -9.00
CA ASP A 363 -33.58 -2.18 -8.00
C ASP A 363 -32.11 -1.80 -8.30
N LEU A 364 -31.39 -1.37 -7.25
CA LEU A 364 -29.97 -1.06 -7.36
C LEU A 364 -29.18 -2.35 -7.29
N ILE A 365 -28.26 -2.55 -8.22
CA ILE A 365 -27.30 -3.65 -8.15
C ILE A 365 -26.00 -3.06 -7.62
N VAL A 366 -25.57 -3.53 -6.45
CA VAL A 366 -24.35 -3.10 -5.80
C VAL A 366 -23.31 -4.20 -5.93
N TRP A 367 -22.08 -3.80 -6.24
CA TRP A 367 -20.96 -4.73 -6.32
C TRP A 367 -19.91 -4.44 -5.29
N SER A 368 -19.36 -5.54 -4.74
CA SER A 368 -18.23 -5.51 -3.81
C SER A 368 -18.43 -4.49 -2.67
N GLY A 369 -19.61 -4.48 -2.06
CA GLY A 369 -19.93 -3.62 -0.91
C GLY A 369 -20.03 -2.12 -1.21
N GLY A 370 -20.20 -1.72 -2.48
CA GLY A 370 -20.30 -0.32 -2.89
C GLY A 370 -19.13 0.19 -3.72
N ALA A 371 -18.29 -0.70 -4.27
CA ALA A 371 -17.25 -0.34 -5.22
C ALA A 371 -17.83 0.13 -6.57
N HIS A 372 -19.00 -0.39 -6.94
CA HIS A 372 -19.77 0.03 -8.10
C HIS A 372 -21.27 -0.14 -7.82
N VAL A 373 -22.10 0.65 -8.51
CA VAL A 373 -23.57 0.55 -8.43
C VAL A 373 -24.20 0.81 -9.80
N SER A 374 -25.32 0.14 -10.06
CA SER A 374 -26.14 0.29 -11.26
C SER A 374 -27.61 0.26 -10.88
N ILE A 375 -28.46 0.48 -11.86
CA ILE A 375 -29.90 0.29 -11.74
C ILE A 375 -30.37 -0.76 -12.73
N TYR A 376 -31.11 -1.74 -12.22
CA TYR A 376 -31.73 -2.77 -13.04
C TYR A 376 -32.87 -2.17 -13.86
N VAL A 377 -32.93 -2.48 -15.15
CA VAL A 377 -33.93 -1.92 -16.08
C VAL A 377 -34.86 -2.99 -16.67
N GLY A 378 -34.79 -4.23 -16.16
CA GLY A 378 -35.57 -5.36 -16.65
C GLY A 378 -34.85 -6.20 -17.70
N GLY A 379 -35.41 -7.36 -18.02
CA GLY A 379 -34.89 -8.25 -19.06
C GLY A 379 -33.45 -8.75 -18.84
N GLY A 380 -32.97 -8.81 -17.59
CA GLY A 380 -31.59 -9.18 -17.28
C GLY A 380 -30.56 -8.07 -17.56
N GLN A 381 -31.02 -6.84 -17.81
CA GLN A 381 -30.19 -5.70 -18.17
C GLN A 381 -30.13 -4.66 -17.05
N MET A 382 -29.02 -3.92 -17.02
CA MET A 382 -28.79 -2.80 -16.10
C MET A 382 -28.22 -1.61 -16.83
N VAL A 383 -28.47 -0.42 -16.29
CA VAL A 383 -27.85 0.82 -16.75
C VAL A 383 -26.86 1.30 -15.70
N HIS A 384 -25.65 1.66 -16.14
CA HIS A 384 -24.59 2.08 -15.24
C HIS A 384 -23.60 3.03 -15.90
N ALA A 385 -23.04 3.92 -15.10
CA ALA A 385 -21.89 4.74 -15.46
C ALA A 385 -20.62 4.00 -15.00
N THR A 386 -19.96 3.29 -15.91
CA THR A 386 -18.84 2.40 -15.53
C THR A 386 -17.53 3.15 -15.40
N ASN A 387 -17.20 3.98 -16.39
CA ASN A 387 -15.94 4.70 -16.47
C ASN A 387 -15.98 5.75 -17.60
N PRO A 388 -15.00 6.68 -17.65
CA PRO A 388 -14.90 7.74 -18.66
C PRO A 388 -14.90 7.28 -20.13
N SER A 389 -14.57 6.01 -20.43
CA SER A 389 -14.44 5.51 -21.80
C SER A 389 -15.75 5.04 -22.42
N THR A 390 -16.75 4.69 -21.61
CA THR A 390 -18.06 4.22 -22.08
C THR A 390 -19.20 5.16 -21.75
N GLY A 391 -19.04 6.02 -20.73
CA GLY A 391 -20.16 6.80 -20.22
C GLY A 391 -21.21 5.92 -19.55
N VAL A 392 -22.46 6.37 -19.59
CA VAL A 392 -23.64 5.61 -19.17
C VAL A 392 -24.02 4.63 -20.27
N ILE A 393 -24.04 3.33 -19.96
CA ILE A 393 -24.36 2.26 -20.92
C ILE A 393 -25.35 1.27 -20.33
N THR A 394 -25.99 0.50 -21.21
CA THR A 394 -26.77 -0.68 -20.85
C THR A 394 -25.90 -1.94 -20.96
N SER A 395 -25.88 -2.77 -19.93
CA SER A 395 -25.13 -4.02 -19.87
C SER A 395 -26.00 -5.18 -19.38
N SER A 396 -25.61 -6.41 -19.72
CA SER A 396 -26.20 -7.62 -19.13
C SER A 396 -25.65 -7.85 -17.73
N VAL A 397 -26.54 -8.08 -16.76
CA VAL A 397 -26.15 -8.30 -15.35
C VAL A 397 -25.35 -9.60 -15.20
N SER A 398 -25.80 -10.69 -15.81
CA SER A 398 -25.15 -12.02 -15.71
C SER A 398 -23.77 -12.02 -16.39
N PHE A 399 -23.64 -11.39 -17.56
CA PHE A 399 -22.36 -11.25 -18.24
C PHE A 399 -21.35 -10.47 -17.40
N TRP A 400 -21.82 -9.43 -16.70
CA TRP A 400 -20.97 -8.59 -15.86
C TRP A 400 -20.58 -9.30 -14.56
N SER A 401 -21.51 -10.01 -13.93
CA SER A 401 -21.28 -10.82 -12.72
C SER A 401 -20.25 -11.93 -12.97
N ASN A 402 -20.44 -12.73 -14.03
CA ASN A 402 -19.60 -13.90 -14.30
C ASN A 402 -18.18 -13.55 -14.74
N ASN A 403 -17.99 -12.40 -15.39
CA ASN A 403 -16.67 -11.98 -15.88
C ASN A 403 -15.88 -11.11 -14.90
N SER A 404 -16.51 -10.63 -13.82
CA SER A 404 -15.86 -9.76 -12.82
C SER A 404 -15.51 -10.50 -11.53
N GLY A 405 -16.07 -11.69 -11.28
CA GLY A 405 -15.88 -12.42 -10.02
C GLY A 405 -16.44 -11.68 -8.80
N GLN A 406 -17.28 -10.66 -9.02
CA GLN A 406 -17.78 -9.78 -7.96
C GLN A 406 -19.08 -10.32 -7.37
N SER A 407 -19.20 -10.27 -6.04
CA SER A 407 -20.47 -10.49 -5.35
C SER A 407 -21.44 -9.35 -5.66
N ILE A 408 -22.67 -9.72 -6.02
CA ILE A 408 -23.75 -8.78 -6.31
C ILE A 408 -24.73 -8.75 -5.15
N THR A 409 -25.24 -7.58 -4.82
CA THR A 409 -26.36 -7.42 -3.91
C THR A 409 -27.37 -6.51 -4.58
N ALA A 410 -28.55 -7.05 -4.90
CA ALA A 410 -29.64 -6.21 -5.38
C ALA A 410 -30.37 -5.62 -4.18
N ILE A 411 -30.70 -4.33 -4.26
CA ILE A 411 -31.33 -3.58 -3.19
C ILE A 411 -32.56 -2.89 -3.75
N ARG A 412 -33.71 -3.22 -3.17
CA ARG A 412 -34.97 -2.55 -3.46
C ARG A 412 -35.15 -1.34 -2.57
N ARG A 413 -35.65 -0.27 -3.18
CA ARG A 413 -36.05 0.96 -2.51
C ARG A 413 -37.58 0.95 -2.35
N PRO A 414 -38.10 1.49 -1.23
CA PRO A 414 -39.53 1.55 -0.96
C PRO A 414 -40.28 2.46 -1.94
#